data_AF-A0A078LGK0-F1
#
_entry.id   AF-A0A078LGK0-F1
#
_cell.length_a   1.000
_cell.length_b   1.000
_cell.length_c   1.000
_cell.angle_alpha   90.00
_cell.angle_beta   90.00
_cell.angle_gamma   90.00
#
_symmetry.space_group_name_H-M   'P 1'
#
loop_
_entity.id
_entity.type
_entity.pdbx_description
1 polymer ?
#
loop_
_entity_poly.entity_id
_entity_poly.type
_entity_poly.pdbx_seq_one_letter_code
_entity_poly.pdbx_strand_id
1 'polypeptide(L)'
;MSIINHQELRELATAVQRIPLHESLPSRVSLQPSVVLALLDELEHARTTAPAIRLTLHHEIADFCATLGSPGEPETPEAIQRELLQRINNVFDFFLNQ
;
A
#
# COMPACT_ATOMS: atom_id res chain seq x y z
N MET A 1 -4.64 16.85 9.19
CA MET A 1 -3.95 15.61 9.60
C MET A 1 -4.80 14.96 10.68
N SER A 2 -5.58 13.93 10.33
CA SER A 2 -6.39 13.20 11.31
C SER A 2 -5.49 12.18 11.99
N ILE A 3 -5.19 12.40 13.25
CA ILE A 3 -4.36 11.50 14.06
C ILE A 3 -5.26 10.30 14.35
N ILE A 4 -5.00 9.16 13.70
CA ILE A 4 -5.76 7.95 13.97
C ILE A 4 -5.53 7.58 15.44
N ASN A 5 -6.59 7.62 16.23
CA ASN A 5 -6.54 7.35 17.65
C ASN A 5 -6.38 5.83 17.88
N HIS A 6 -5.17 5.40 18.18
CA HIS A 6 -4.85 4.00 18.44
C HIS A 6 -5.63 3.41 19.62
N GLN A 7 -6.14 4.24 20.53
CA GLN A 7 -6.99 3.80 21.64
C GLN A 7 -8.38 3.37 21.14
N GLU A 8 -8.98 4.12 20.22
CA GLU A 8 -10.27 3.78 19.61
C GLU A 8 -10.19 2.48 18.81
N LEU A 9 -9.10 2.26 18.07
CA LEU A 9 -8.85 1.00 17.35
C LEU A 9 -8.75 -0.19 18.32
N ARG A 10 -8.13 0.01 19.48
CA ARG A 10 -7.97 -1.03 20.50
C ARG A 10 -9.29 -1.36 21.19
N GLU A 11 -10.10 -0.34 21.45
CA GLU A 11 -11.44 -0.50 22.01
C GLU A 11 -12.38 -1.21 21.03
N LEU A 12 -12.33 -0.86 19.74
CA LEU A 12 -13.04 -1.57 18.67
C LEU A 12 -12.63 -3.04 18.59
N ALA A 13 -11.32 -3.34 18.59
CA ALA A 13 -10.84 -4.71 18.56
C ALA A 13 -11.32 -5.52 19.78
N THR A 14 -11.37 -4.89 20.95
CA THR A 14 -11.84 -5.52 22.19
C THR A 14 -13.36 -5.71 22.19
N ALA A 15 -14.10 -4.76 21.62
CA ALA A 15 -15.55 -4.85 21.47
C ALA A 15 -15.95 -5.99 20.53
N VAL A 16 -15.25 -6.15 19.40
CA VAL A 16 -15.45 -7.26 18.46
C VAL A 16 -15.20 -8.63 19.11
N GLN A 17 -14.19 -8.74 19.97
CA GLN A 17 -13.88 -9.98 20.70
C GLN A 17 -14.89 -10.32 21.81
N ARG A 18 -15.64 -9.34 22.33
CA ARG A 18 -16.65 -9.54 23.39
C ARG A 18 -18.04 -9.84 22.85
N ILE A 19 -18.26 -9.79 21.53
CA ILE A 19 -19.54 -10.20 20.94
C ILE A 19 -19.70 -11.70 21.21
N PRO A 20 -20.73 -12.13 21.96
CA PRO A 20 -21.00 -13.54 22.18
C PRO A 20 -21.24 -14.19 20.82
N LEU A 21 -20.50 -15.25 20.51
CA LEU A 21 -20.65 -16.06 19.29
C LEU A 21 -21.96 -16.88 19.33
N HIS A 22 -23.07 -16.32 19.79
CA HIS A 22 -24.35 -17.01 19.84
C HIS A 22 -25.52 -16.05 20.04
N GLU A 23 -25.78 -15.16 19.07
CA GLU A 23 -27.15 -14.77 18.77
C GLU A 23 -27.22 -14.23 17.34
N SER A 24 -27.69 -15.12 16.45
CA SER A 24 -28.16 -14.89 15.08
C SER A 24 -27.42 -13.83 14.27
N LEU A 25 -26.22 -14.16 13.75
CA LEU A 25 -25.80 -13.54 12.50
C LEU A 25 -26.77 -13.99 11.40
N PRO A 26 -27.43 -13.07 10.66
CA PRO A 26 -28.18 -13.43 9.48
C PRO A 26 -27.20 -14.04 8.47
N SER A 27 -27.40 -15.33 8.18
CA SER A 27 -26.72 -16.09 7.13
C SER A 27 -25.19 -16.00 7.19
N ARG A 28 -24.54 -16.98 7.83
CA ARG A 28 -23.18 -17.36 7.39
C ARG A 28 -23.28 -17.56 5.88
N VAL A 29 -22.82 -16.59 5.10
CA VAL A 29 -22.52 -16.81 3.69
C VAL A 29 -21.54 -17.98 3.72
N SER A 30 -21.98 -19.14 3.27
CA SER A 30 -21.11 -20.30 3.11
C SER A 30 -20.19 -19.96 1.94
N LEU A 31 -19.15 -19.18 2.23
CA LEU A 31 -18.11 -18.88 1.27
C LEU A 31 -17.45 -20.21 0.93
N GLN A 32 -17.42 -20.54 -0.36
CA GLN A 32 -16.71 -21.72 -0.80
C GLN A 32 -15.24 -21.60 -0.39
N PRO A 33 -14.57 -22.71 -0.02
CA PRO A 33 -13.16 -22.67 0.39
C PRO A 33 -12.23 -21.94 -0.60
N SER A 34 -12.54 -22.03 -1.90
CA SER A 34 -11.82 -21.31 -2.97
C SER A 34 -11.92 -19.79 -2.86
N VAL A 35 -13.10 -19.27 -2.50
CA VAL A 35 -13.33 -17.82 -2.32
C VAL A 35 -12.59 -17.30 -1.09
N VAL A 36 -12.56 -18.08 -0.01
CA VAL A 36 -11.80 -17.73 1.20
C VAL A 36 -10.30 -17.67 0.89
N LEU A 37 -9.77 -18.62 0.11
CA LEU A 37 -8.36 -18.62 -0.30
C LEU A 37 -8.02 -17.41 -1.19
N ALA A 38 -8.85 -17.09 -2.18
CA ALA A 38 -8.64 -15.91 -3.03
C ALA A 38 -8.63 -14.61 -2.21
N LEU A 39 -9.53 -14.46 -1.24
CA LEU A 39 -9.53 -13.28 -0.36
C LEU A 39 -8.30 -13.20 0.53
N LEU A 40 -7.79 -14.34 1.02
CA LEU A 40 -6.55 -14.37 1.81
C LEU A 40 -5.33 -14.01 0.95
N ASP A 41 -5.28 -14.49 -0.29
CA ASP A 41 -4.23 -14.15 -1.25
C ASP A 41 -4.24 -12.65 -1.58
N GLU A 42 -5.41 -12.08 -1.86
CA GLU A 42 -5.58 -10.63 -2.07
C GLU A 42 -5.19 -9.80 -0.84
N LEU A 43 -5.52 -10.28 0.37
CA LEU A 43 -5.11 -9.61 1.60
C LEU A 43 -3.59 -9.69 1.83
N GLU A 44 -2.97 -10.82 1.52
CA GLU A 44 -1.52 -11.00 1.58
C GLU A 44 -0.82 -10.10 0.56
N HIS A 45 -1.34 -10.08 -0.67
CA HIS A 45 -0.88 -9.22 -1.74
C HIS A 45 -0.98 -7.74 -1.33
N ALA A 46 -2.15 -7.28 -0.88
CA ALA A 46 -2.32 -5.90 -0.42
C ALA A 46 -1.38 -5.54 0.75
N ARG A 47 -1.13 -6.48 1.67
CA ARG A 47 -0.22 -6.30 2.81
C ARG A 47 1.23 -6.12 2.39
N THR A 48 1.65 -6.77 1.32
CA THR A 48 3.06 -6.78 0.87
C THR A 48 3.34 -5.73 -0.21
N THR A 49 2.38 -5.45 -1.08
CA THR A 49 2.50 -4.52 -2.21
C THR A 49 2.69 -3.08 -1.75
N ALA A 50 1.89 -2.57 -0.81
CA ALA A 50 2.01 -1.17 -0.38
C ALA A 50 3.38 -0.84 0.29
N PRO A 51 3.91 -1.66 1.21
CA PRO A 51 5.28 -1.48 1.72
C PRO A 51 6.36 -1.57 0.63
N ALA A 52 6.21 -2.48 -0.34
CA ALA A 52 7.17 -2.65 -1.43
C ALA A 52 7.19 -1.43 -2.36
N ILE A 53 6.03 -0.88 -2.72
CA ILE A 53 5.91 0.37 -3.48
C ILE A 53 6.61 1.51 -2.73
N ARG A 54 6.31 1.67 -1.43
CA ARG A 54 6.93 2.74 -0.62
C ARG A 54 8.45 2.64 -0.61
N LEU A 55 8.99 1.44 -0.40
CA LEU A 55 10.44 1.21 -0.39
C LEU A 55 11.06 1.54 -1.76
N THR A 56 10.43 1.08 -2.84
CA THR A 56 10.91 1.31 -4.21
C THR A 56 10.91 2.80 -4.56
N LEU A 57 9.85 3.54 -4.19
CA LEU A 57 9.80 4.99 -4.36
C LEU A 57 10.93 5.71 -3.61
N HIS A 58 11.22 5.30 -2.38
CA HIS A 58 12.34 5.89 -1.62
C HIS A 58 13.68 5.67 -2.30
N HIS A 59 13.93 4.46 -2.82
CA HIS A 59 15.16 4.18 -3.56
C HIS A 59 15.24 4.97 -4.86
N GLU A 60 14.17 5.00 -5.66
CA GLU A 60 14.16 5.73 -6.93
C GLU A 60 14.41 7.23 -6.74
N ILE A 61 13.80 7.84 -5.72
CA ILE A 61 14.05 9.25 -5.37
C ILE A 61 15.51 9.46 -4.94
N ALA A 62 16.06 8.55 -4.13
CA ALA A 62 17.43 8.65 -3.65
C ALA A 62 18.43 8.51 -4.81
N ASP A 63 18.23 7.52 -5.69
CA ASP A 63 19.06 7.23 -6.85
C ASP A 63 19.01 8.40 -7.85
N PHE A 64 17.82 8.93 -8.14
CA PHE A 64 17.67 10.12 -8.97
C PHE A 64 18.40 11.34 -8.39
N CYS A 65 18.24 11.61 -7.10
CA CYS A 65 18.92 12.74 -6.46
C CYS A 65 20.45 12.57 -6.42
N ALA A 66 20.95 11.33 -6.40
CA ALA A 66 22.38 11.05 -6.37
C ALA A 66 23.08 11.36 -7.71
N THR A 67 22.34 11.39 -8.82
CA THR A 67 22.91 11.71 -10.15
C THR A 67 22.94 13.21 -10.43
N LEU A 68 22.03 13.99 -9.84
CA LEU A 68 21.91 15.44 -10.08
C LEU A 68 23.25 16.19 -9.99
N GLY A 69 23.52 17.02 -10.99
CA GLY A 69 24.80 17.73 -11.15
C GLY A 69 25.86 16.97 -11.94
N SER A 70 25.58 15.73 -12.36
CA SER A 70 26.41 15.01 -13.33
C SER A 70 26.12 15.50 -14.76
N PRO A 71 27.10 15.42 -15.68
CA PRO A 71 26.89 15.79 -17.08
C PRO A 71 25.76 14.96 -17.72
N GLY A 72 24.78 15.64 -18.31
CA GLY A 72 23.64 14.99 -18.99
C GLY A 72 22.38 14.82 -18.13
N GLU A 73 22.44 15.16 -16.85
CA GLU A 73 21.30 15.14 -15.93
C GLU A 73 20.44 16.40 -16.06
N PRO A 74 19.16 16.36 -15.63
CA PRO A 74 18.29 17.53 -15.70
C PRO A 74 18.78 18.65 -14.76
N GLU A 75 18.95 19.85 -15.32
CA GLU A 75 19.46 21.02 -14.57
C GLU A 75 18.35 21.99 -14.12
N THR A 76 17.27 22.12 -14.90
CA THR A 76 16.18 23.04 -14.53
C THR A 76 15.17 22.36 -13.60
N PRO A 77 14.52 23.10 -12.69
CA PRO A 77 13.48 22.54 -11.83
C PRO A 77 12.38 21.79 -12.60
N GLU A 78 11.99 22.28 -13.77
CA GLU A 78 10.95 21.67 -14.60
C GLU A 78 11.41 20.34 -15.21
N ALA A 79 12.68 20.26 -15.64
CA ALA A 79 13.26 19.03 -16.17
C ALA A 79 13.42 17.99 -15.06
N ILE A 80 13.92 18.40 -13.89
CA ILE A 80 14.06 17.57 -12.69
C ILE A 80 12.70 17.00 -12.29
N GLN A 81 11.67 17.85 -12.20
CA GLN A 81 10.32 17.43 -11.85
C GLN A 81 9.75 16.45 -12.88
N ARG A 82 9.93 16.72 -14.17
CA ARG A 82 9.41 15.86 -15.25
C ARG A 82 10.01 14.46 -15.18
N GLU A 83 11.32 14.37 -15.05
CA GLU A 83 12.01 13.08 -15.02
C GLU A 83 11.69 12.31 -13.75
N LEU A 84 11.67 12.97 -12.59
CA LEU A 84 11.30 12.32 -11.34
C LEU A 84 9.85 11.79 -11.37
N LEU A 85 8.90 12.56 -11.90
CA LEU A 85 7.52 12.09 -12.07
C LEU A 85 7.42 10.89 -13.01
N GLN A 86 8.20 10.87 -14.10
CA GLN A 86 8.24 9.73 -15.00
C GLN A 86 8.74 8.47 -14.28
N ARG A 87 9.81 8.58 -13.50
CA ARG A 87 10.37 7.47 -12.71
C ARG A 87 9.38 6.96 -11.65
N ILE A 88 8.69 7.87 -10.96
CA ILE A 88 7.63 7.52 -10.01
C ILE A 88 6.48 6.77 -10.70
N ASN A 89 6.05 7.23 -11.87
CA ASN A 89 4.99 6.55 -12.64
C ASN A 89 5.42 5.14 -13.05
N ASN A 90 6.68 4.94 -13.47
CA ASN A 90 7.20 3.61 -13.80
C ASN A 90 7.14 2.64 -12.61
N VAL A 91 7.37 3.12 -11.38
CA VAL A 91 7.21 2.30 -10.18
C VAL A 91 5.75 1.84 -10.03
N PHE A 92 4.79 2.75 -10.17
CA PHE A 92 3.38 2.38 -10.11
C PHE A 92 2.98 1.42 -11.23
N ASP A 93 3.42 1.67 -12.46
CA ASP A 93 3.13 0.80 -13.60
C ASP A 93 3.68 -0.62 -13.39
N PHE A 94 4.86 -0.75 -12.77
CA PHE A 94 5.45 -2.05 -12.44
C PHE A 94 4.65 -2.85 -11.41
N PHE A 95 4.04 -2.18 -10.42
CA PHE A 95 3.28 -2.86 -9.36
C PHE A 95 1.79 -3.04 -9.69
N LEU A 96 1.19 -2.18 -10.52
CA LEU A 96 -0.24 -2.18 -10.80
C LEU A 96 -0.63 -2.91 -12.08
N ASN A 97 0.31 -3.13 -13.02
CA ASN A 97 0.05 -3.85 -14.27
C ASN A 97 0.53 -5.32 -14.24
N GLN A 98 0.60 -5.94 -13.06
CA GLN A 98 0.94 -7.37 -12.89
C GLN A 98 -0.28 -8.27 -13.03
#